data_AF-A0A2A2RDD5-F1
#
_entry.id   AF-A0A2A2RDD5-F1
#
_cell.length_a   1.000
_cell.length_b   1.000
_cell.length_c   1.000
_cell.angle_alpha   90.00
_cell.angle_beta   90.00
_cell.angle_gamma   90.00
#
_symmetry.space_group_name_H-M   'P 1'
#
loop_
_entity.id
_entity.type
_entity.pdbx_description
1 polymer ?
#
loop_
_entity_poly.entity_id
_entity_poly.type
_entity_poly.pdbx_seq_one_letter_code
_entity_poly.pdbx_strand_id
1 'polypeptide(L)'
;MRSLHGLTFLLLLASAVLVNAADGRVLKVLPHYLDQKGRHALSPSLFERDAYQAHLRKHPEEVGGLRFDVQWSASGSKSTNLRVRVEARGGKAGAIQPLVVETPVKSRWGSGGWAELKLDPEAYQRLGGLTGWRVTLWDGETQLAEQKSFLW
;
A
#
# COMPACT_ATOMS: atom_id res chain seq x y z
N MET A 1 -2.02 68.14 8.17
CA MET A 1 -1.89 66.77 8.74
C MET A 1 -3.26 66.14 8.84
N ARG A 2 -3.72 65.36 7.84
CA ARG A 2 -4.89 64.49 7.97
C ARG A 2 -4.74 63.27 7.05
N SER A 3 -4.23 62.20 7.67
CA SER A 3 -4.48 60.77 7.42
C SER A 3 -4.37 60.23 5.99
N LEU A 4 -3.15 59.84 5.62
CA LEU A 4 -2.84 58.87 4.55
C LEU A 4 -2.97 57.44 5.13
N HIS A 5 -4.17 56.93 5.39
CA HIS A 5 -4.32 55.55 5.93
C HIS A 5 -5.38 54.70 5.20
N GLY A 6 -5.87 55.16 4.04
CA GLY A 6 -6.84 54.41 3.25
C GLY A 6 -6.26 53.37 2.29
N LEU A 7 -4.93 53.15 2.30
CA LEU A 7 -4.25 52.32 1.30
C LEU A 7 -3.39 51.19 1.90
N THR A 8 -3.79 50.66 3.07
CA THR A 8 -3.01 49.60 3.75
C THR A 8 -3.87 48.43 4.24
N PHE A 9 -5.08 48.25 3.71
CA PHE A 9 -5.97 47.15 4.11
C PHE A 9 -6.42 46.23 2.96
N LEU A 10 -5.74 46.29 1.81
CA LEU A 10 -6.02 45.41 0.66
C LEU A 10 -4.77 44.63 0.19
N LEU A 11 -3.90 44.29 1.14
CA LEU A 11 -2.66 43.51 0.91
C LEU A 11 -2.61 42.23 1.76
N LEU A 12 -3.77 41.72 2.15
CA LEU A 12 -3.95 40.36 2.65
C LEU A 12 -4.62 39.49 1.57
N LEU A 13 -4.16 39.60 0.31
CA LEU A 13 -4.39 38.56 -0.68
C LEU A 13 -3.51 37.37 -0.29
N ALA A 14 -4.11 36.49 0.51
CA ALA A 14 -3.88 35.07 0.58
C ALA A 14 -2.77 34.58 -0.36
N SER A 15 -1.55 34.51 0.15
CA SER A 15 -0.55 33.59 -0.38
C SER A 15 -1.05 32.18 -0.10
N ALA A 16 -2.00 31.70 -0.91
CA ALA A 16 -2.27 30.29 -1.04
C ALA A 16 -0.99 29.70 -1.60
N VAL A 17 -0.13 29.19 -0.72
CA VAL A 17 0.94 28.29 -1.11
C VAL A 17 0.23 27.18 -1.87
N LEU A 18 0.45 27.13 -3.18
CA LEU A 18 0.08 25.97 -3.99
C LEU A 18 0.87 24.81 -3.40
N VAL A 19 0.28 24.11 -2.42
CA VAL A 19 0.75 22.81 -1.99
C VAL A 19 0.60 21.94 -3.23
N ASN A 20 1.72 21.77 -3.94
CA ASN A 20 1.82 20.79 -4.99
C ASN A 20 1.76 19.43 -4.27
N ALA A 21 0.55 18.93 -4.05
CA ALA A 21 0.35 17.62 -3.45
C ALA A 21 1.12 16.63 -4.32
N ALA A 22 2.10 15.95 -3.72
CA ALA A 22 2.81 14.90 -4.42
C ALA A 22 1.78 13.89 -4.95
N ASP A 23 1.79 13.63 -6.26
CA ASP A 23 0.83 12.71 -6.89
C ASP A 23 1.26 11.26 -6.59
N GLY A 24 0.95 10.82 -5.38
CA GLY A 24 1.09 9.44 -4.97
C GLY A 24 -0.08 8.61 -5.48
N ARG A 25 0.20 7.40 -5.97
CA ARG A 25 -0.82 6.43 -6.38
C ARG A 25 -0.45 5.03 -5.96
N VAL A 26 -1.45 4.27 -5.53
CA VAL A 26 -1.40 2.81 -5.49
C VAL A 26 -2.07 2.33 -6.78
N LEU A 27 -1.26 1.87 -7.74
CA LEU A 27 -1.70 1.55 -9.10
C LEU A 27 -2.31 0.14 -9.15
N LYS A 28 -1.67 -0.83 -8.49
CA LYS A 28 -2.10 -2.23 -8.51
C LYS A 28 -1.71 -2.91 -7.21
N VAL A 29 -2.60 -3.76 -6.72
CA VAL A 29 -2.36 -4.60 -5.54
C VAL A 29 -2.65 -6.05 -5.92
N LEU A 30 -1.67 -6.93 -5.71
CA LEU A 30 -1.77 -8.35 -6.00
C LEU A 30 -1.48 -9.17 -4.74
N PRO A 31 -2.51 -9.67 -4.05
CA PRO A 31 -2.34 -10.65 -2.99
C PRO A 31 -2.04 -12.03 -3.60
N HIS A 32 -1.01 -12.68 -3.07
CA HIS A 32 -0.53 -13.99 -3.48
C HIS A 32 -0.37 -14.90 -2.27
N TYR A 33 -1.02 -16.05 -2.28
CA TYR A 33 -0.70 -17.12 -1.32
C TYR A 33 0.69 -17.65 -1.62
N LEU A 34 1.43 -17.91 -0.55
CA LEU A 34 2.73 -18.56 -0.60
C LEU A 34 2.57 -19.99 -0.10
N ASP A 35 3.19 -20.94 -0.78
CA ASP A 35 3.29 -22.30 -0.24
C ASP A 35 4.26 -22.38 0.95
N GLN A 36 4.40 -23.57 1.55
CA GLN A 36 5.33 -23.82 2.65
C GLN A 36 6.82 -23.53 2.31
N LYS A 37 7.16 -23.38 1.02
CA LYS A 37 8.50 -23.01 0.55
C LYS A 37 8.61 -21.52 0.17
N GLY A 38 7.56 -20.73 0.40
CA GLY A 38 7.52 -19.30 0.07
C GLY A 38 7.26 -19.00 -1.41
N ARG A 39 6.80 -19.97 -2.20
CA ARG A 39 6.54 -19.82 -3.64
C ARG A 39 5.11 -19.36 -3.90
N HIS A 40 4.95 -18.40 -4.81
CA HIS A 40 3.63 -17.95 -5.30
C HIS A 40 3.27 -18.51 -6.69
N ALA A 41 4.22 -19.19 -7.34
CA ALA A 41 4.10 -19.86 -8.64
C ALA A 41 5.13 -21.01 -8.69
N LEU A 42 4.90 -22.05 -9.49
CA LEU A 42 5.89 -23.12 -9.71
C LEU A 42 6.82 -22.81 -10.90
N SER A 43 6.45 -21.83 -11.72
CA SER A 43 7.14 -21.41 -12.94
C SER A 43 6.94 -19.91 -13.19
N PRO A 44 7.69 -19.28 -14.10
CA PRO A 44 7.48 -17.86 -14.46
C PRO A 44 6.24 -17.61 -15.34
N SER A 45 5.44 -18.63 -15.64
CA SER A 45 4.24 -18.49 -16.48
C SER A 45 3.07 -17.89 -15.70
N LEU A 46 2.44 -16.85 -16.25
CA LEU A 46 1.25 -16.24 -15.65
C LEU A 46 0.07 -17.21 -15.57
N PHE A 47 -0.10 -18.05 -16.59
CA PHE A 47 -1.16 -19.06 -16.62
C PHE A 47 -0.95 -20.09 -15.50
N GLU A 48 0.28 -20.56 -15.32
CA GLU A 48 0.60 -21.52 -14.27
C GLU A 48 0.47 -20.89 -12.88
N ARG A 49 0.94 -19.65 -12.68
CA ARG A 49 0.73 -18.91 -11.44
C ARG A 49 -0.76 -18.85 -11.07
N ASP A 50 -1.62 -18.50 -12.01
CA ASP A 50 -3.05 -18.36 -11.72
C ASP A 50 -3.69 -19.71 -11.37
N ALA A 51 -3.30 -20.78 -12.06
CA ALA A 51 -3.70 -22.16 -11.71
C ALA A 51 -3.20 -22.56 -10.31
N TYR A 52 -1.95 -22.24 -9.97
CA TYR A 52 -1.39 -22.56 -8.68
C TYR A 52 -2.02 -21.75 -7.53
N GLN A 53 -2.35 -20.48 -7.78
CA GLN A 53 -3.11 -19.68 -6.81
C GLN A 53 -4.53 -20.22 -6.62
N ALA A 54 -5.17 -20.78 -7.67
CA ALA A 54 -6.45 -21.47 -7.53
C ALA A 54 -6.31 -22.77 -6.73
N HIS A 55 -5.21 -23.50 -6.89
CA HIS A 55 -4.86 -24.67 -6.07
C HIS A 55 -4.70 -24.28 -4.60
N LEU A 56 -3.83 -23.34 -4.27
CA LEU A 56 -3.58 -22.92 -2.88
C LEU A 56 -4.84 -22.39 -2.17
N ARG A 57 -5.78 -21.78 -2.89
CA ARG A 57 -7.08 -21.38 -2.31
C ARG A 57 -7.96 -22.56 -1.88
N LYS A 58 -7.84 -23.70 -2.56
CA LYS A 58 -8.57 -24.93 -2.27
C LYS A 58 -7.85 -25.81 -1.26
N HIS A 59 -6.55 -25.58 -1.06
CA HIS A 59 -5.65 -26.36 -0.22
C HIS A 59 -4.99 -25.47 0.85
N PRO A 60 -5.76 -24.92 1.82
CA PRO A 60 -5.23 -24.01 2.84
C PRO A 60 -4.11 -24.64 3.70
N GLU A 61 -4.08 -25.97 3.84
CA GLU A 61 -3.01 -26.73 4.48
C GLU A 61 -1.64 -26.58 3.81
N GLU A 62 -1.62 -26.27 2.51
CA GLU A 62 -0.38 -26.06 1.75
C GLU A 62 0.11 -24.61 1.83
N VAL A 63 -0.72 -23.69 2.34
CA VAL A 63 -0.38 -22.27 2.43
C VAL A 63 0.53 -22.02 3.63
N GLY A 64 1.75 -21.58 3.34
CA GLY A 64 2.74 -21.17 4.33
C GLY A 64 2.75 -19.68 4.61
N GLY A 65 2.09 -18.85 3.80
CA GLY A 65 2.05 -17.40 4.04
C GLY A 65 1.29 -16.60 2.99
N LEU A 66 1.45 -15.28 3.05
CA LEU A 66 0.81 -14.34 2.12
C LEU A 66 1.82 -13.26 1.70
N ARG A 67 1.79 -12.88 0.44
CA ARG A 67 2.60 -11.79 -0.13
C ARG A 67 1.69 -10.80 -0.85
N PHE A 68 2.00 -9.53 -0.74
CA PHE A 68 1.41 -8.47 -1.54
C PHE A 68 2.47 -7.90 -2.46
N ASP A 69 2.17 -7.92 -3.76
CA ASP A 69 2.89 -7.14 -4.75
C ASP A 69 2.10 -5.86 -5.03
N VAL A 70 2.69 -4.73 -4.67
CA VAL A 70 2.07 -3.42 -4.76
C VAL A 70 2.82 -2.59 -5.79
N GLN A 71 2.14 -2.24 -6.88
CA GLN A 71 2.62 -1.24 -7.80
C GLN A 71 2.22 0.14 -7.30
N TRP A 72 3.19 1.03 -7.17
CA TRP A 72 2.99 2.38 -6.65
C TRP A 72 3.74 3.40 -7.50
N SER A 73 3.27 4.65 -7.43
CA SER A 73 3.96 5.81 -8.00
C SER A 73 3.92 6.98 -7.05
N ALA A 74 4.92 7.84 -7.11
CA ALA A 74 4.99 9.12 -6.40
C ALA A 74 5.71 10.14 -7.28
N SER A 75 5.12 10.44 -8.44
CA SER A 75 5.72 11.34 -9.42
C SER A 75 5.90 12.73 -8.82
N GLY A 76 7.12 13.29 -8.99
CA GLY A 76 7.45 14.60 -8.46
C GLY A 76 7.74 14.65 -6.95
N SER A 77 7.56 13.56 -6.21
CA SER A 77 8.05 13.48 -4.82
C SER A 77 9.57 13.29 -4.84
N LYS A 78 10.30 14.23 -4.24
CA LYS A 78 11.74 14.09 -3.92
C LYS A 78 11.95 13.43 -2.55
N SER A 79 10.89 12.93 -1.93
CA SER A 79 10.97 12.38 -0.58
C SER A 79 11.77 11.09 -0.55
N THR A 80 12.62 10.99 0.46
CA THR A 80 13.37 9.78 0.81
C THR A 80 12.61 8.90 1.81
N ASN A 81 11.44 9.34 2.28
CA ASN A 81 10.70 8.75 3.40
C ASN A 81 9.40 8.09 2.94
N LEU A 82 9.41 7.52 1.74
CA LEU A 82 8.27 6.82 1.19
C LEU A 82 8.15 5.42 1.79
N ARG A 83 6.93 5.02 2.16
CA ARG A 83 6.61 3.67 2.63
C ARG A 83 5.28 3.18 2.05
N VAL A 84 5.23 1.89 1.73
CA VAL A 84 3.97 1.19 1.43
C VAL A 84 3.56 0.44 2.69
N ARG A 85 2.30 0.58 3.09
CA ARG A 85 1.69 -0.11 4.22
C ARG A 85 0.56 -1.00 3.69
N VAL A 86 0.55 -2.25 4.12
CA VAL A 86 -0.56 -3.19 3.92
C VAL A 86 -1.19 -3.48 5.28
N GLU A 87 -2.50 -3.38 5.33
CA GLU A 87 -3.32 -3.81 6.45
C GLU A 87 -4.23 -4.94 5.96
N ALA A 88 -4.15 -6.10 6.60
CA ALA A 88 -4.88 -7.31 6.22
C ALA A 88 -5.87 -7.72 7.31
N ARG A 89 -7.09 -8.06 6.89
CA ARG A 89 -8.13 -8.67 7.72
C ARG A 89 -8.35 -10.11 7.30
N GLY A 90 -8.73 -10.95 8.25
CA GLY A 90 -8.88 -12.37 8.01
C GLY A 90 -10.14 -13.01 8.55
N GLY A 91 -10.25 -14.32 8.35
CA GLY A 91 -11.47 -15.10 8.63
C GLY A 91 -11.57 -15.62 10.07
N LYS A 92 -10.50 -15.55 10.86
CA LYS A 92 -10.53 -16.01 12.25
C LYS A 92 -11.29 -15.00 13.11
N ALA A 93 -12.44 -15.40 13.62
CA ALA A 93 -13.26 -14.60 14.53
C ALA A 93 -12.42 -14.12 15.73
N GLY A 94 -12.38 -12.79 15.96
CA GLY A 94 -11.73 -12.17 17.12
C GLY A 94 -10.63 -11.14 16.81
N ALA A 95 -10.13 -11.05 15.57
CA ALA A 95 -9.18 -10.00 15.20
C ALA A 95 -9.91 -8.68 14.88
N ILE A 96 -10.10 -7.83 15.90
CA ILE A 96 -10.69 -6.49 15.73
C ILE A 96 -9.74 -5.57 14.94
N GLN A 97 -8.43 -5.76 15.11
CA GLN A 97 -7.42 -4.96 14.42
C GLN A 97 -6.83 -5.70 13.22
N PRO A 98 -6.62 -5.01 12.08
CA PRO A 98 -5.94 -5.61 10.94
C PRO A 98 -4.48 -5.90 11.27
N LEU A 99 -3.94 -6.95 10.66
CA LEU A 99 -2.50 -7.19 10.70
C LEU A 99 -1.80 -6.21 9.77
N VAL A 100 -0.82 -5.49 10.29
CA VAL A 100 -0.13 -4.41 9.56
C VAL A 100 1.29 -4.84 9.21
N VAL A 101 1.68 -4.67 7.95
CA VAL A 101 3.07 -4.78 7.48
C VAL A 101 3.42 -3.57 6.62
N GLU A 102 4.66 -3.11 6.72
CA GLU A 102 5.13 -1.93 6.00
C GLU A 102 6.50 -2.18 5.42
N THR A 103 6.80 -1.53 4.30
CA THR A 103 8.15 -1.53 3.72
C THR A 103 8.51 -0.15 3.20
N PRO A 104 9.73 0.35 3.49
CA PRO A 104 10.22 1.56 2.85
C PRO A 104 10.42 1.32 1.35
N VAL A 105 10.09 2.32 0.55
CA VAL A 105 10.22 2.25 -0.91
C VAL A 105 11.03 3.43 -1.43
N LYS A 106 11.79 3.20 -2.51
CA LYS A 106 12.55 4.25 -3.18
C LYS A 106 12.21 4.24 -4.66
N SER A 107 11.95 5.42 -5.22
CA SER A 107 11.76 5.54 -6.66
C SER A 107 13.11 5.38 -7.35
N ARG A 108 13.30 4.28 -8.08
CA ARG A 108 14.57 4.03 -8.79
C ARG A 108 14.69 4.83 -10.09
N TRP A 109 13.56 5.25 -10.66
CA TRP A 109 13.48 5.92 -11.98
C TRP A 109 12.61 7.19 -11.96
N GLY A 110 12.37 7.78 -10.78
CA GLY A 110 11.71 9.07 -10.64
C GLY A 110 10.17 9.07 -10.63
N SER A 111 9.51 7.93 -10.87
CA SER A 111 8.03 7.85 -10.89
C SER A 111 7.41 6.80 -9.96
N GLY A 112 8.07 5.67 -9.68
CA GLY A 112 7.45 4.60 -8.88
C GLY A 112 8.17 3.25 -8.97
N GLY A 113 7.49 2.18 -8.56
CA GLY A 113 8.01 0.83 -8.58
C GLY A 113 7.05 -0.23 -8.06
N TRP A 114 7.57 -1.45 -7.89
CA TRP A 114 6.90 -2.54 -7.20
C TRP A 114 7.46 -2.68 -5.79
N ALA A 115 6.59 -2.88 -4.81
CA ALA A 115 6.93 -3.21 -3.44
C ALA A 115 6.40 -4.61 -3.12
N GLU A 116 7.24 -5.43 -2.48
CA GLU A 116 6.88 -6.77 -2.01
C GLU A 116 6.76 -6.72 -0.49
N LEU A 117 5.59 -7.07 0.04
CA LEU A 117 5.32 -7.14 1.47
C LEU A 117 4.86 -8.56 1.83
N LYS A 118 5.56 -9.21 2.75
CA LYS A 118 5.23 -10.58 3.19
C LYS A 118 4.62 -10.55 4.57
N LEU A 119 3.59 -11.36 4.75
CA LEU A 119 3.17 -11.85 6.06
C LEU A 119 3.90 -13.17 6.27
N ASP A 120 4.72 -13.22 7.31
CA ASP A 120 5.36 -14.47 7.75
C ASP A 120 4.32 -15.55 8.11
N PRO A 121 4.73 -16.83 8.19
CA PRO A 121 3.80 -17.92 8.49
C PRO A 121 2.99 -17.69 9.77
N GLU A 122 3.61 -17.14 10.81
CA GLU A 122 2.97 -16.86 12.10
C GLU A 122 1.91 -15.76 11.97
N ALA A 123 2.17 -14.70 11.21
CA ALA A 123 1.24 -13.64 10.87
C ALA A 123 0.05 -14.18 10.06
N TYR A 124 0.32 -15.02 9.05
CA TYR A 124 -0.73 -15.63 8.24
C TYR A 124 -1.63 -16.58 9.05
N GLN A 125 -1.04 -17.41 9.93
CA GLN A 125 -1.81 -18.29 10.82
C GLN A 125 -2.71 -17.51 11.78
N ARG A 126 -2.24 -16.36 12.29
CA ARG A 126 -3.08 -15.45 13.10
C ARG A 126 -4.21 -14.82 12.29
N LEU A 127 -3.93 -14.46 11.04
CA LEU A 127 -4.92 -13.91 10.11
C LEU A 127 -6.03 -14.94 9.82
N GLY A 128 -5.67 -16.21 9.65
CA GLY A 128 -6.63 -17.29 9.38
C GLY A 128 -7.27 -17.17 8.00
N GLY A 129 -6.46 -16.82 7.00
CA GLY A 129 -6.90 -16.54 5.63
C GLY A 129 -7.24 -15.06 5.40
N LEU A 130 -7.12 -14.59 4.15
CA LEU A 130 -7.35 -13.19 3.78
C LEU A 130 -8.82 -12.95 3.40
N THR A 131 -9.49 -12.04 4.10
CA THR A 131 -10.87 -11.62 3.79
C THR A 131 -10.95 -10.22 3.21
N GLY A 132 -10.10 -9.32 3.68
CA GLY A 132 -10.03 -7.94 3.19
C GLY A 132 -8.63 -7.35 3.38
N TRP A 133 -8.32 -6.33 2.59
CA TRP A 133 -7.06 -5.61 2.69
C TRP A 133 -7.21 -4.13 2.35
N ARG A 134 -6.32 -3.32 2.92
CA ARG A 134 -6.05 -1.94 2.55
C ARG A 134 -4.57 -1.76 2.32
N VAL A 135 -4.23 -1.03 1.26
CA VAL A 135 -2.88 -0.64 0.93
C VAL A 135 -2.81 0.88 0.87
N THR A 136 -1.80 1.44 1.53
CA THR A 136 -1.59 2.89 1.58
C THR A 136 -0.15 3.22 1.22
N LEU A 137 0.03 4.33 0.49
CA LEU A 137 1.33 4.93 0.23
C LEU A 137 1.48 6.15 1.12
N TRP A 138 2.62 6.27 1.80
CA TRP A 138 2.92 7.35 2.73
C TRP A 138 4.22 8.05 2.37
N ASP A 139 4.28 9.33 2.72
CA ASP A 139 5.46 10.18 2.73
C ASP A 139 5.62 10.79 4.13
N GLY A 140 6.51 10.19 4.94
CA GLY A 140 6.52 10.45 6.38
C GLY A 140 5.14 10.17 6.99
N GLU A 141 4.56 11.18 7.62
CA GLU A 141 3.23 11.09 8.25
C GLU A 141 2.06 11.46 7.31
N THR A 142 2.36 11.80 6.06
CA THR A 142 1.33 12.16 5.06
C THR A 142 0.94 10.93 4.25
N GLN A 143 -0.32 10.51 4.32
CA GLN A 143 -0.83 9.49 3.41
C GLN A 143 -1.06 10.11 2.02
N LEU A 144 -0.37 9.57 1.01
CA LEU A 144 -0.47 10.04 -0.38
C LEU A 144 -1.57 9.33 -1.17
N ALA A 145 -1.80 8.03 -0.93
CA ALA A 145 -2.78 7.23 -1.66
C ALA A 145 -3.30 6.05 -0.85
N GLU A 146 -4.49 5.57 -1.24
CA GLU A 146 -5.14 4.38 -0.69
C GLU A 146 -5.73 3.53 -1.81
N GLN A 147 -5.65 2.21 -1.67
CA GLN A 147 -6.48 1.25 -2.39
C GLN A 147 -6.92 0.16 -1.42
N LYS A 148 -8.14 -0.36 -1.59
CA LYS A 148 -8.68 -1.40 -0.70
C LYS A 148 -9.48 -2.44 -1.47
N SER A 149 -9.56 -3.64 -0.91
CA SER A 149 -10.47 -4.68 -1.37
C SER A 149 -11.93 -4.28 -1.14
N PHE A 150 -12.85 -4.93 -1.85
CA PHE A 150 -14.29 -4.72 -1.66
C PHE A 150 -14.77 -4.96 -0.22
N LEU A 151 -14.19 -5.94 0.48
CA LEU A 151 -14.59 -6.33 1.84
C LEU A 151 -13.83 -5.58 2.96
N TRP A 152 -13.19 -4.45 2.64
CA TRP A 152 -12.48 -3.62 3.61
C TRP A 152 -13.42 -2.64 4.33
#